data_AF-A0A521H1U2-F1
#
_entry.id   AF-A0A521H1U2-F1
#
_cell.length_a   1.000
_cell.length_b   1.000
_cell.length_c   1.000
_cell.angle_alpha   90.00
_cell.angle_beta   90.00
_cell.angle_gamma   90.00
#
_symmetry.space_group_name_H-M   'P 1'
#
loop_
_entity.id
_entity.type
_entity.pdbx_description
1 polymer ?
#
loop_
_entity_poly.entity_id
_entity_poly.type
_entity_poly.pdbx_seq_one_letter_code
_entity_poly.pdbx_strand_id
1 'polypeptide(L)'
;MDPKRNPPNPETVSAVWGPPTSWSLIRQAAGNAAEDRTQLAWEELVDRYRAPAEKSLRRMIRNHPDTEEIVHDFFAYLYEKRLLPKADPKLGKFRCFIQGVIRNFARQRLRANRSWSHAGENVPEPGVLPGSPEFERLEELEWANGVLHNAVGRLLKAQPRDAELLLRCYGVAPFPETPRQALCQETGLTMNALNVAVHRARERLRTLVIDEIRQTVATAGDMEEEVQLVCERLIGAHPGLMDD
;
A
#
# COMPACT_ATOMS: atom_id res chain seq x y z
N MET A 1 30.02 24.91 34.84
CA MET A 1 28.72 24.91 35.53
C MET A 1 27.69 25.46 34.56
N ASP A 2 26.70 24.64 34.29
CA ASP A 2 25.79 24.61 33.16
C ASP A 2 24.87 25.83 33.01
N PRO A 3 24.65 26.32 31.77
CA PRO A 3 23.46 27.08 31.44
C PRO A 3 22.38 26.16 30.85
N LYS A 4 21.19 26.29 31.44
CA LYS A 4 19.90 25.75 31.01
C LYS A 4 19.69 25.85 29.49
N ARG A 5 19.32 24.73 28.85
CA ARG A 5 18.68 24.73 27.53
C ARG A 5 17.43 23.86 27.59
N ASN A 6 16.30 24.54 27.41
CA ASN A 6 14.93 24.02 27.35
C ASN A 6 14.82 22.83 26.37
N PRO A 7 14.03 21.78 26.65
CA PRO A 7 13.81 20.69 25.70
C PRO A 7 12.99 21.19 24.49
N PRO A 8 13.30 20.79 23.24
CA PRO A 8 12.44 21.09 22.11
C PRO A 8 11.16 20.23 22.15
N ASN A 9 10.05 20.91 21.86
CA ASN A 9 8.65 20.50 21.83
C ASN A 9 8.38 19.21 21.01
N PRO A 10 7.55 18.24 21.48
CA PRO A 10 7.31 16.95 20.83
C PRO A 10 6.09 16.94 19.89
N GLU A 11 5.99 17.88 18.95
CA GLU A 11 4.84 17.92 18.03
C GLU A 11 5.24 18.25 16.59
N THR A 12 5.62 17.20 15.85
CA THR A 12 5.22 16.94 14.44
C THR A 12 5.79 15.58 14.02
N VAL A 13 5.16 14.51 14.51
CA VAL A 13 5.38 13.14 14.02
C VAL A 13 4.52 12.99 12.77
N SER A 14 5.06 13.38 11.61
CA SER A 14 4.40 13.21 10.32
C SER A 14 4.43 11.74 9.92
N ALA A 15 3.24 11.17 9.75
CA ALA A 15 2.90 9.77 9.52
C ALA A 15 3.92 8.99 8.67
N VAL A 16 4.56 8.04 9.35
CA VAL A 16 5.48 7.03 8.81
C VAL A 16 4.66 5.80 8.48
N TRP A 17 4.63 5.38 7.23
CA TRP A 17 3.92 4.17 6.77
C TRP A 17 4.39 2.92 7.53
N GLY A 18 3.41 2.18 8.07
CA GLY A 18 3.61 1.03 8.96
C GLY A 18 4.16 -0.23 8.26
N PRO A 19 4.52 -1.29 9.04
CA PRO A 19 5.00 -2.59 8.53
C PRO A 19 3.92 -3.35 7.69
N PRO A 20 4.12 -4.59 7.22
CA PRO A 20 3.11 -5.43 6.50
C PRO A 20 2.04 -6.12 7.35
N THR A 21 0.89 -6.47 6.74
CA THR A 21 -0.12 -7.36 7.36
C THR A 21 0.37 -8.79 7.27
N SER A 22 1.04 -9.31 8.29
CA SER A 22 1.20 -10.76 8.37
C SER A 22 -0.16 -11.44 8.57
N TRP A 23 -0.36 -12.68 8.11
CA TRP A 23 -1.50 -13.50 8.57
C TRP A 23 -1.59 -13.56 10.10
N SER A 24 -0.47 -13.36 10.80
CA SER A 24 -0.46 -13.13 12.24
C SER A 24 -1.23 -11.84 12.62
N LEU A 25 -0.94 -10.70 11.99
CA LEU A 25 -1.68 -9.46 12.20
C LEU A 25 -3.18 -9.64 11.88
N ILE A 26 -3.53 -10.27 10.75
CA ILE A 26 -4.93 -10.55 10.39
C ILE A 26 -5.63 -11.36 11.48
N ARG A 27 -4.99 -12.44 11.97
CA ARG A 27 -5.53 -13.27 13.04
C ARG A 27 -5.66 -12.51 14.36
N GLN A 28 -4.68 -11.68 14.70
CA GLN A 28 -4.72 -10.84 15.90
C GLN A 28 -5.86 -9.83 15.82
N ALA A 29 -5.98 -9.09 14.71
CA ALA A 29 -7.08 -8.17 14.44
C ALA A 29 -8.45 -8.86 14.38
N ALA A 30 -8.49 -10.16 14.04
CA ALA A 30 -9.70 -10.98 14.07
C ALA A 30 -10.09 -11.46 15.48
N GLY A 31 -9.37 -11.06 16.53
CA GLY A 31 -9.67 -11.40 17.92
C GLY A 31 -9.01 -12.66 18.44
N ASN A 32 -7.98 -13.19 17.77
CA ASN A 32 -7.22 -14.35 18.25
C ASN A 32 -6.04 -13.96 19.17
N ALA A 33 -6.10 -12.80 19.81
CA ALA A 33 -5.10 -12.29 20.73
C ALA A 33 -5.77 -11.68 21.97
N ALA A 34 -4.94 -11.32 22.96
CA ALA A 34 -5.40 -10.49 24.07
C ALA A 34 -6.02 -9.19 23.55
N GLU A 35 -6.96 -8.61 24.30
CA GLU A 35 -7.77 -7.46 23.88
C GLU A 35 -6.91 -6.27 23.39
N ASP A 36 -5.91 -5.85 24.17
CA ASP A 36 -4.99 -4.77 23.79
C ASP A 36 -4.27 -5.05 22.46
N ARG A 37 -3.85 -6.31 22.24
CA ARG A 37 -3.16 -6.72 21.02
C ARG A 37 -4.11 -6.82 19.83
N THR A 38 -5.36 -7.18 20.07
CA THR A 38 -6.41 -7.21 19.03
C THR A 38 -6.69 -5.79 18.55
N GLN A 39 -6.82 -4.84 19.48
CA GLN A 39 -7.08 -3.44 19.16
C GLN A 39 -5.92 -2.82 18.36
N LEU A 40 -4.68 -3.00 18.81
CA LEU A 40 -3.50 -2.52 18.08
C LEU A 40 -3.40 -3.14 16.68
N ALA A 41 -3.68 -4.43 16.56
CA ALA A 41 -3.66 -5.11 15.27
C ALA A 41 -4.77 -4.62 14.33
N TRP A 42 -5.93 -4.28 14.88
CA TRP A 42 -7.05 -3.71 14.12
C TRP A 42 -6.74 -2.30 13.62
N GLU A 43 -6.18 -1.43 14.47
CA GLU A 43 -5.73 -0.09 14.07
C GLU A 43 -4.70 -0.16 12.96
N GLU A 44 -3.71 -1.04 13.11
CA GLU A 44 -2.68 -1.27 12.09
C GLU A 44 -3.27 -1.80 10.77
N LEU A 45 -4.31 -2.64 10.83
CA LEU A 45 -5.03 -3.10 9.64
C LEU A 45 -5.77 -1.94 8.96
N VAL A 46 -6.52 -1.14 9.72
CA VAL A 46 -7.28 0.00 9.18
C VAL A 46 -6.33 0.97 8.48
N ASP A 47 -5.23 1.34 9.13
CA ASP A 47 -4.25 2.26 8.57
C ASP A 47 -3.66 1.75 7.26
N ARG A 48 -3.38 0.45 7.16
CA ARG A 48 -2.81 -0.13 5.94
C ARG A 48 -3.81 -0.21 4.79
N TYR A 49 -5.07 -0.49 5.07
CA TYR A 49 -6.08 -0.71 4.03
C TYR A 49 -6.92 0.53 3.72
N ARG A 50 -6.80 1.62 4.48
CA ARG A 50 -7.57 2.86 4.29
C ARG A 50 -7.42 3.40 2.88
N ALA A 51 -6.20 3.72 2.45
CA ALA A 51 -5.97 4.33 1.14
C ALA A 51 -6.35 3.40 -0.03
N PRO A 52 -6.00 2.10 -0.03
CA PRO A 52 -6.50 1.18 -1.05
C PRO A 52 -8.03 1.08 -1.08
N ALA A 53 -8.69 0.99 0.08
CA ALA A 53 -10.14 0.92 0.18
C ALA A 53 -10.79 2.21 -0.33
N GLU A 54 -10.28 3.36 0.07
CA GLU A 54 -10.72 4.68 -0.39
C GLU A 54 -10.70 4.79 -1.92
N LYS A 55 -9.57 4.47 -2.54
CA LYS A 55 -9.43 4.54 -4.00
C LYS A 55 -10.38 3.59 -4.73
N SER A 56 -10.54 2.36 -4.24
CA SER A 56 -11.52 1.41 -4.80
C SER A 56 -12.96 1.90 -4.61
N LEU A 57 -13.30 2.44 -3.44
CA LEU A 57 -14.63 2.95 -3.13
C LEU A 57 -14.97 4.19 -3.95
N ARG A 58 -14.06 5.16 -4.11
CA ARG A 58 -14.27 6.34 -4.98
C ARG A 58 -14.60 5.97 -6.42
N ARG A 59 -13.93 4.94 -6.96
CA ARG A 59 -14.16 4.47 -8.34
C ARG A 59 -15.55 3.85 -8.51
N MET A 60 -16.03 3.13 -7.49
CA MET A 60 -17.33 2.46 -7.49
C MET A 60 -18.49 3.39 -7.09
N ILE A 61 -18.25 4.33 -6.18
CA ILE A 61 -19.25 5.19 -5.55
C ILE A 61 -18.87 6.65 -5.82
N ARG A 62 -19.23 7.11 -7.01
CA ARG A 62 -18.67 8.34 -7.61
C ARG A 62 -19.19 9.63 -6.99
N ASN A 63 -20.43 9.63 -6.49
CA ASN A 63 -21.08 10.83 -5.95
C ASN A 63 -21.29 10.77 -4.44
N HIS A 64 -20.49 9.98 -3.71
CA HIS A 64 -20.59 10.06 -2.27
C HIS A 64 -20.12 11.46 -1.83
N PRO A 65 -20.91 12.20 -1.03
CA PRO A 65 -20.56 13.57 -0.64
C PRO A 65 -19.27 13.63 0.21
N ASP A 66 -18.96 12.55 0.92
CA ASP A 66 -17.78 12.45 1.78
C ASP A 66 -17.06 11.10 1.61
N THR A 67 -15.84 11.08 1.07
CA THR A 67 -15.12 9.81 0.92
C THR A 67 -14.58 9.27 2.25
N GLU A 68 -14.24 10.13 3.21
CA GLU A 68 -13.75 9.67 4.50
C GLU A 68 -14.84 8.93 5.27
N GLU A 69 -16.08 9.43 5.19
CA GLU A 69 -17.25 8.76 5.76
C GLU A 69 -17.44 7.36 5.18
N ILE A 70 -17.35 7.20 3.84
CA ILE A 70 -17.60 5.89 3.23
C ILE A 70 -16.52 4.86 3.56
N VAL A 71 -15.28 5.32 3.75
CA VAL A 71 -14.16 4.47 4.16
C VAL A 71 -14.29 4.10 5.64
N HIS A 72 -14.66 5.04 6.51
CA HIS A 72 -14.96 4.77 7.91
C HIS A 72 -16.07 3.71 8.03
N ASP A 73 -17.16 3.92 7.31
CA ASP A 73 -18.31 3.01 7.25
C ASP A 73 -17.94 1.61 6.74
N PHE A 74 -16.99 1.53 5.81
CA PHE A 74 -16.48 0.25 5.32
C PHE A 74 -15.76 -0.53 6.44
N PHE A 75 -14.89 0.13 7.22
CA PHE A 75 -14.19 -0.54 8.32
C PHE A 75 -15.12 -0.87 9.49
N ALA A 76 -16.10 0.00 9.78
CA ALA A 76 -17.17 -0.32 10.73
C ALA A 76 -17.95 -1.56 10.27
N TYR A 77 -18.34 -1.62 8.99
CA TYR A 77 -18.98 -2.80 8.40
C TYR A 77 -18.12 -4.06 8.51
N LEU A 78 -16.82 -3.96 8.21
CA LEU A 78 -15.86 -5.07 8.31
C LEU A 78 -15.79 -5.63 9.73
N TYR A 79 -15.77 -4.74 10.72
CA TYR A 79 -15.71 -5.06 12.15
C TYR A 79 -17.02 -5.67 12.66
N GLU A 80 -18.14 -4.95 12.50
CA GLU A 80 -19.46 -5.33 13.01
C GLU A 80 -19.95 -6.65 12.43
N LYS A 81 -19.71 -6.89 11.13
CA LYS A 81 -20.10 -8.14 10.46
C LYS A 81 -19.15 -9.28 10.74
N ARG A 82 -18.10 -9.08 11.56
CA ARG A 82 -17.06 -10.05 11.89
C ARG A 82 -16.58 -10.77 10.64
N LEU A 83 -16.20 -10.00 9.62
CA LEU A 83 -15.77 -10.55 8.34
C LEU A 83 -14.30 -10.97 8.39
N LEU A 84 -13.47 -10.26 9.14
CA LEU A 84 -12.04 -10.57 9.23
C LEU A 84 -11.75 -12.00 9.75
N PRO A 85 -12.47 -12.55 10.73
CA PRO A 85 -12.36 -13.98 11.10
C PRO A 85 -12.69 -14.97 9.98
N LYS A 86 -13.38 -14.55 8.91
CA LYS A 86 -13.70 -15.39 7.74
C LYS A 86 -12.57 -15.41 6.72
N ALA A 87 -11.54 -14.57 6.88
CA ALA A 87 -10.36 -14.62 6.04
C ALA A 87 -9.58 -15.90 6.37
N ASP A 88 -9.60 -16.85 5.44
CA ASP A 88 -8.86 -18.11 5.58
C ASP A 88 -7.67 -18.13 4.61
N PRO A 89 -6.42 -18.28 5.10
CA PRO A 89 -5.26 -18.44 4.23
C PRO A 89 -5.41 -19.59 3.23
N LYS A 90 -6.15 -20.64 3.58
CA LYS A 90 -6.36 -21.78 2.68
C LYS A 90 -7.26 -21.47 1.49
N LEU A 91 -8.04 -20.38 1.56
CA LEU A 91 -8.93 -19.93 0.47
C LEU A 91 -8.23 -18.95 -0.48
N GLY A 92 -6.95 -18.68 -0.26
CA GLY A 92 -6.10 -17.86 -1.12
C GLY A 92 -5.58 -16.60 -0.44
N LYS A 93 -5.25 -15.61 -1.27
CA LYS A 93 -4.55 -14.38 -0.87
C LYS A 93 -5.49 -13.41 -0.15
N PHE A 94 -5.03 -12.78 0.94
CA PHE A 94 -5.85 -11.83 1.70
C PHE A 94 -6.33 -10.64 0.85
N ARG A 95 -5.52 -10.22 -0.14
CA ARG A 95 -5.87 -9.19 -1.12
C ARG A 95 -7.20 -9.49 -1.83
N CYS A 96 -7.36 -10.71 -2.33
CA CYS A 96 -8.58 -11.13 -3.03
C CYS A 96 -9.79 -11.10 -2.09
N PHE A 97 -9.60 -11.54 -0.85
CA PHE A 97 -10.64 -11.49 0.18
C PHE A 97 -11.08 -10.04 0.44
N ILE A 98 -10.16 -9.14 0.79
CA ILE A 98 -10.52 -7.77 1.16
C ILE A 98 -11.12 -6.98 -0.02
N GLN A 99 -10.61 -7.18 -1.24
CA GLN A 99 -11.21 -6.62 -2.47
C GLN A 99 -12.64 -7.14 -2.68
N GLY A 100 -12.88 -8.42 -2.44
CA GLY A 100 -14.23 -9.00 -2.46
C GLY A 100 -15.17 -8.33 -1.45
N VAL A 101 -14.70 -8.10 -0.23
CA VAL A 101 -15.48 -7.42 0.81
C VAL A 101 -15.77 -5.96 0.43
N ILE A 102 -14.78 -5.23 -0.10
CA ILE A 102 -14.93 -3.84 -0.58
C ILE A 102 -16.00 -3.77 -1.68
N ARG A 103 -15.93 -4.66 -2.69
CA ARG A 103 -16.92 -4.71 -3.78
C ARG A 103 -18.32 -5.05 -3.26
N ASN A 104 -18.45 -5.97 -2.31
CA ASN A 104 -19.74 -6.32 -1.73
C ASN A 104 -20.34 -5.14 -0.94
N PHE A 105 -19.53 -4.48 -0.11
CA PHE A 105 -19.93 -3.28 0.61
C PHE A 105 -20.39 -2.18 -0.36
N ALA A 106 -19.62 -1.93 -1.42
CA ALA A 106 -19.98 -0.91 -2.40
C ALA A 106 -21.32 -1.22 -3.09
N ARG A 107 -21.52 -2.47 -3.52
CA ARG A 107 -22.80 -2.92 -4.11
C ARG A 107 -23.97 -2.75 -3.14
N GLN A 108 -23.77 -3.03 -1.84
CA GLN A 108 -24.80 -2.85 -0.82
C GLN A 108 -25.18 -1.37 -0.68
N ARG A 109 -24.19 -0.48 -0.62
CA ARG A 109 -24.41 0.98 -0.53
C ARG A 109 -25.11 1.55 -1.76
N LEU A 110 -24.70 1.15 -2.97
CA LEU A 110 -25.35 1.58 -4.22
C LEU A 110 -26.79 1.07 -4.35
N ARG A 111 -27.11 -0.13 -3.85
CA ARG A 111 -28.49 -0.64 -3.80
C ARG A 111 -29.36 0.18 -2.85
N ALA A 112 -28.81 0.61 -1.71
CA ALA A 112 -29.51 1.43 -0.74
C ALA A 112 -29.68 2.88 -1.21
N ASN A 113 -28.74 3.42 -1.99
CA ASN A 113 -28.78 4.79 -2.48
C ASN A 113 -28.32 4.89 -3.95
N ARG A 114 -29.30 4.78 -4.87
CA ARG A 114 -29.03 4.80 -6.33
C ARG A 114 -28.44 6.12 -6.82
N SER A 115 -28.64 7.23 -6.10
CA SER A 115 -28.08 8.55 -6.46
C SER A 115 -26.54 8.55 -6.46
N TRP A 116 -25.91 7.66 -5.70
CA TRP A 116 -24.46 7.51 -5.64
C TRP A 116 -23.86 6.75 -6.84
N SER A 117 -24.72 6.13 -7.67
CA SER A 117 -24.32 5.38 -8.86
C SER A 117 -24.19 6.24 -10.12
N HIS A 118 -24.77 7.44 -10.15
CA HIS A 118 -24.91 8.23 -11.37
C HIS A 118 -24.26 9.59 -11.23
N ALA A 119 -22.98 9.72 -11.58
CA ALA A 119 -22.53 11.00 -12.13
C ALA A 119 -23.46 11.26 -13.33
N GLY A 120 -24.27 12.31 -13.27
CA GLY A 120 -25.27 12.60 -14.30
C GLY A 120 -24.64 12.52 -15.69
N GLU A 121 -25.45 12.09 -16.66
CA GLU A 121 -25.31 11.89 -18.12
C GLU A 121 -24.17 12.56 -18.95
N ASN A 122 -23.19 13.25 -18.40
CA ASN A 122 -22.13 13.96 -19.12
C ASN A 122 -20.77 13.91 -18.42
N VAL A 123 -20.18 12.71 -18.24
CA VAL A 123 -18.72 12.60 -18.12
C VAL A 123 -18.22 11.48 -19.04
N PRO A 124 -17.67 11.81 -20.22
CA PRO A 124 -16.98 10.86 -21.07
C PRO A 124 -15.53 10.69 -20.56
N GLU A 125 -15.35 10.00 -19.44
CA GLU A 125 -14.13 9.23 -19.24
C GLU A 125 -14.48 7.77 -19.49
N PRO A 126 -13.64 6.97 -20.18
CA PRO A 126 -13.89 5.55 -20.39
C PRO A 126 -13.76 4.85 -19.03
N GLY A 127 -14.83 4.93 -18.25
CA GLY A 127 -14.86 4.64 -16.84
C GLY A 127 -14.83 3.13 -16.65
N VAL A 128 -13.63 2.61 -16.43
CA VAL A 128 -13.35 1.22 -16.07
C VAL A 128 -14.46 0.66 -15.16
N LEU A 129 -15.20 -0.31 -15.70
CA LEU A 129 -16.40 -0.84 -15.05
C LEU A 129 -15.99 -1.69 -13.84
N PRO A 130 -16.62 -1.54 -12.66
CA PRO A 130 -16.33 -2.38 -11.51
C PRO A 130 -16.48 -3.88 -11.85
N GLY A 131 -15.40 -4.64 -11.66
CA GLY A 131 -15.34 -6.06 -12.03
C GLY A 131 -14.98 -6.33 -13.50
N SER A 132 -14.58 -5.32 -14.28
CA SER A 132 -13.91 -5.55 -15.55
C SER A 132 -12.42 -5.89 -15.34
N PRO A 133 -11.76 -6.53 -16.31
CA PRO A 133 -10.32 -6.82 -16.23
C PRO A 133 -9.47 -5.56 -16.01
N GLU A 134 -9.87 -4.42 -16.58
CA GLU A 134 -9.21 -3.12 -16.38
C GLU A 134 -9.29 -2.69 -14.91
N PHE A 135 -10.44 -2.92 -14.26
CA PHE A 135 -10.65 -2.56 -12.86
C PHE A 135 -9.76 -3.41 -11.96
N GLU A 136 -9.73 -4.72 -12.22
CA GLU A 136 -8.87 -5.66 -11.50
C GLU A 136 -7.40 -5.26 -11.63
N ARG A 137 -6.93 -4.91 -12.84
CA ARG A 137 -5.57 -4.40 -13.05
C ARG A 137 -5.26 -3.13 -12.26
N LEU A 138 -6.22 -2.22 -12.12
CA LEU A 138 -6.06 -1.03 -11.28
C LEU A 138 -5.99 -1.40 -9.80
N GLU A 139 -6.86 -2.29 -9.31
CA GLU A 139 -6.81 -2.76 -7.92
C GLU A 139 -5.49 -3.48 -7.60
N GLU A 140 -4.97 -4.26 -8.55
CA GLU A 140 -3.66 -4.91 -8.46
C GLU A 140 -2.51 -3.92 -8.44
N LEU A 141 -2.56 -2.88 -9.28
CA LEU A 141 -1.54 -1.83 -9.29
C LEU A 141 -1.53 -1.04 -7.98
N GLU A 142 -2.70 -0.69 -7.44
CA GLU A 142 -2.80 -0.01 -6.15
C GLU A 142 -2.26 -0.87 -5.01
N TRP A 143 -2.51 -2.18 -5.06
CA TRP A 143 -1.91 -3.13 -4.13
C TRP A 143 -0.38 -3.16 -4.26
N ALA A 144 0.14 -3.30 -5.48
CA ALA A 144 1.57 -3.32 -5.75
C ALA A 144 2.26 -2.03 -5.26
N ASN A 145 1.62 -0.87 -5.47
CA ASN A 145 2.09 0.41 -4.94
C ASN A 145 2.11 0.45 -3.42
N GLY A 146 1.10 -0.10 -2.74
CA GLY A 146 1.09 -0.24 -1.28
C GLY A 146 2.24 -1.12 -0.77
N VAL A 147 2.51 -2.24 -1.44
CA VAL A 147 3.65 -3.11 -1.12
C VAL A 147 4.99 -2.39 -1.32
N LEU A 148 5.18 -1.73 -2.47
CA LEU A 148 6.39 -0.97 -2.78
C LEU A 148 6.64 0.10 -1.71
N HIS A 149 5.61 0.85 -1.38
CA HIS A 149 5.66 1.93 -0.42
C HIS A 149 6.10 1.49 0.98
N ASN A 150 5.56 0.37 1.48
CA ASN A 150 6.00 -0.19 2.76
C ASN A 150 7.47 -0.64 2.69
N ALA A 151 7.85 -1.31 1.59
CA ALA A 151 9.22 -1.74 1.36
C ALA A 151 10.19 -0.54 1.29
N VAL A 152 9.80 0.55 0.64
CA VAL A 152 10.54 1.81 0.58
C VAL A 152 10.66 2.46 1.96
N GLY A 153 9.59 2.49 2.75
CA GLY A 153 9.63 2.99 4.12
C GLY A 153 10.61 2.22 5.01
N ARG A 154 10.66 0.89 4.86
CA ARG A 154 11.66 0.03 5.54
C ARG A 154 13.07 0.25 5.00
N LEU A 155 13.22 0.46 3.69
CA LEU A 155 14.50 0.73 3.04
C LEU A 155 15.10 2.05 3.51
N LEU A 156 14.30 3.12 3.57
CA LEU A 156 14.72 4.44 4.04
C LEU A 156 15.17 4.40 5.50
N LYS A 157 14.54 3.59 6.36
CA LYS A 157 14.98 3.39 7.74
C LYS A 157 16.30 2.62 7.84
N ALA A 158 16.51 1.64 6.96
CA ALA A 158 17.68 0.77 7.01
C ALA A 158 18.94 1.39 6.36
N GLN A 159 18.78 2.10 5.24
CA GLN A 159 19.86 2.71 4.47
C GLN A 159 19.40 4.03 3.81
N PRO A 160 19.20 5.10 4.59
CA PRO A 160 18.53 6.32 4.11
C PRO A 160 19.18 6.94 2.87
N ARG A 161 20.52 6.99 2.84
CA ARG A 161 21.28 7.59 1.72
C ARG A 161 21.09 6.80 0.42
N ASP A 162 21.36 5.50 0.44
CA ASP A 162 21.31 4.65 -0.76
C ASP A 162 19.85 4.49 -1.24
N ALA A 163 18.90 4.46 -0.29
CA ALA A 163 17.47 4.49 -0.58
C ALA A 163 17.07 5.79 -1.31
N GLU A 164 17.45 6.96 -0.80
CA GLU A 164 17.12 8.23 -1.46
C GLU A 164 17.68 8.30 -2.89
N LEU A 165 18.92 7.87 -3.10
CA LEU A 165 19.54 7.81 -4.42
C LEU A 165 18.75 6.91 -5.38
N LEU A 166 18.31 5.74 -4.91
CA LEU A 166 17.45 4.83 -5.67
C LEU A 166 16.13 5.51 -6.04
N LEU A 167 15.41 6.07 -5.07
CA LEU A 167 14.08 6.65 -5.29
C LEU A 167 14.14 7.83 -6.26
N ARG A 168 15.16 8.68 -6.15
CA ARG A 168 15.42 9.77 -7.09
C ARG A 168 15.79 9.26 -8.49
N CYS A 169 16.54 8.16 -8.62
CA CYS A 169 16.88 7.60 -9.94
C CYS A 169 15.67 7.04 -10.69
N TYR A 170 14.60 6.64 -9.99
CA TYR A 170 13.43 5.98 -10.57
C TYR A 170 12.11 6.75 -10.40
N GLY A 171 12.17 7.98 -9.85
CA GLY A 171 10.99 8.83 -9.64
C GLY A 171 9.94 8.22 -8.71
N VAL A 172 10.39 7.53 -7.65
CA VAL A 172 9.48 6.92 -6.68
C VAL A 172 9.13 7.94 -5.61
N ALA A 173 7.82 8.16 -5.40
CA ALA A 173 7.33 9.11 -4.41
C ALA A 173 7.98 8.91 -3.02
N PRO A 174 8.33 9.99 -2.31
CA PRO A 174 8.01 11.39 -2.61
C PRO A 174 9.00 12.10 -3.56
N PHE A 175 9.97 11.39 -4.14
CA PHE A 175 11.05 11.99 -4.92
C PHE A 175 10.73 12.06 -6.42
N PRO A 176 10.93 13.22 -7.08
CA PRO A 176 10.88 13.28 -8.53
C PRO A 176 12.07 12.55 -9.16
N GLU A 177 11.91 12.08 -10.40
CA GLU A 177 13.00 11.47 -11.14
C GLU A 177 14.11 12.51 -11.37
N THR A 178 15.34 12.16 -10.98
CA THR A 178 16.53 12.98 -11.12
C THR A 178 17.54 12.23 -11.99
N PRO A 179 18.04 12.83 -13.08
CA PRO A 179 19.09 12.23 -13.89
C PRO A 179 20.33 11.88 -13.06
N ARG A 180 20.89 10.69 -13.27
CA ARG A 180 22.08 10.20 -12.55
C ARG A 180 23.27 11.17 -12.58
N GLN A 181 23.45 11.90 -13.68
CA GLN A 181 24.49 12.92 -13.80
C GLN A 181 24.28 14.09 -12.83
N ALA A 182 23.06 14.58 -12.68
CA ALA A 182 22.73 15.63 -11.72
C ALA A 182 22.92 15.15 -10.28
N LEU A 183 22.55 13.90 -9.98
CA LEU A 183 22.82 13.28 -8.67
C LEU A 183 24.31 13.20 -8.37
N CYS A 184 25.15 12.85 -9.35
CA CYS A 184 26.61 12.84 -9.17
C CYS A 184 27.16 14.24 -8.84
N GLN A 185 26.68 15.27 -9.54
CA GLN A 185 27.09 16.67 -9.30
C GLN A 185 26.67 17.15 -7.90
N GLU A 186 25.45 16.84 -7.48
CA GLU A 186 24.91 17.24 -6.17
C GLU A 186 25.60 16.53 -5.01
N THR A 187 25.85 15.22 -5.15
CA THR A 187 26.37 14.39 -4.06
C THR A 187 27.90 14.26 -4.04
N GLY A 188 28.58 14.73 -5.09
CA GLY A 188 30.02 14.55 -5.29
C GLY A 188 30.44 13.11 -5.60
N LEU A 189 29.48 12.20 -5.84
CA LEU A 189 29.77 10.80 -6.18
C LEU A 189 30.23 10.66 -7.63
N THR A 190 31.12 9.70 -7.87
CA THR A 190 31.37 9.24 -9.24
C THR A 190 30.18 8.45 -9.76
N MET A 191 30.00 8.40 -11.08
CA MET A 191 28.94 7.60 -11.71
C MET A 191 28.98 6.13 -11.26
N ASN A 192 30.18 5.57 -11.11
CA ASN A 192 30.35 4.19 -10.66
C ASN A 192 29.90 4.01 -9.20
N ALA A 193 30.26 4.94 -8.31
CA ALA A 193 29.84 4.90 -6.92
C ALA A 193 28.32 5.04 -6.76
N LEU A 194 27.70 5.92 -7.56
CA LEU A 194 26.24 6.08 -7.61
C LEU A 194 25.56 4.77 -8.05
N ASN A 195 26.03 4.16 -9.14
CA ASN A 195 25.44 2.91 -9.66
C ASN A 195 25.53 1.77 -8.64
N VAL A 196 26.66 1.65 -7.92
CA VAL A 196 26.82 0.65 -6.87
C VAL A 196 25.86 0.88 -5.70
N ALA A 197 25.67 2.13 -5.26
CA ALA A 197 24.73 2.46 -4.19
C ALA A 197 23.28 2.16 -4.60
N VAL A 198 22.89 2.57 -5.81
CA VAL A 198 21.56 2.30 -6.39
C VAL A 198 21.32 0.80 -6.52
N HIS A 199 22.30 0.03 -6.98
CA HIS A 199 22.19 -1.43 -7.09
C HIS A 199 21.94 -2.10 -5.73
N ARG A 200 22.75 -1.77 -4.71
CA ARG A 200 22.58 -2.31 -3.35
C ARG A 200 21.22 -1.95 -2.75
N ALA A 201 20.78 -0.71 -2.95
CA ALA A 201 19.46 -0.26 -2.53
C ALA A 201 18.35 -1.06 -3.22
N ARG A 202 18.50 -1.31 -4.53
CA ARG A 202 17.54 -2.08 -5.33
C ARG A 202 17.45 -3.54 -4.88
N GLU A 203 18.57 -4.22 -4.67
CA GLU A 203 18.58 -5.61 -4.15
C GLU A 203 17.90 -5.71 -2.78
N ARG A 204 18.17 -4.73 -1.91
CA ARG A 204 17.52 -4.68 -0.60
C ARG A 204 16.04 -4.40 -0.73
N LEU A 205 15.63 -3.49 -1.62
CA LEU A 205 14.22 -3.19 -1.89
C LEU A 205 13.48 -4.43 -2.38
N ARG A 206 14.04 -5.18 -3.34
CA ARG A 206 13.47 -6.46 -3.81
C ARG A 206 13.25 -7.42 -2.66
N THR A 207 14.27 -7.61 -1.82
CA THR A 207 14.17 -8.49 -0.65
C THR A 207 13.03 -8.03 0.28
N LEU A 208 12.92 -6.72 0.52
CA LEU A 208 11.85 -6.16 1.34
C LEU A 208 10.48 -6.39 0.71
N VAL A 209 10.31 -6.16 -0.60
CA VAL A 209 9.05 -6.45 -1.32
C VAL A 209 8.67 -7.93 -1.24
N ILE A 210 9.62 -8.84 -1.44
CA ILE A 210 9.37 -10.27 -1.30
C ILE A 210 8.96 -10.62 0.14
N ASP A 211 9.62 -10.01 1.14
CA ASP A 211 9.25 -10.18 2.55
C ASP A 211 7.86 -9.63 2.87
N GLU A 212 7.44 -8.52 2.24
CA GLU A 212 6.08 -7.99 2.36
C GLU A 212 5.06 -8.98 1.79
N ILE A 213 5.31 -9.52 0.59
CA ILE A 213 4.39 -10.45 -0.09
C ILE A 213 4.30 -11.77 0.67
N ARG A 214 5.44 -12.34 1.09
CA ARG A 214 5.52 -13.60 1.85
C ARG A 214 4.61 -13.61 3.06
N GLN A 215 4.43 -12.46 3.70
CA GLN A 215 3.61 -12.34 4.91
C GLN A 215 2.10 -12.38 4.64
N THR A 216 1.69 -12.20 3.38
CA THR A 216 0.29 -12.11 2.94
C THR A 216 -0.21 -13.34 2.16
N VAL A 217 0.68 -14.31 1.89
CA VAL A 217 0.40 -15.53 1.13
C VAL A 217 0.44 -16.77 2.03
N ALA A 218 -0.35 -17.78 1.69
CA ALA A 218 -0.51 -18.99 2.50
C ALA A 218 0.39 -20.15 2.06
N THR A 219 0.71 -20.21 0.76
CA THR A 219 1.49 -21.29 0.17
C THR A 219 2.67 -20.76 -0.65
N ALA A 220 3.64 -21.62 -0.94
CA ALA A 220 4.78 -21.27 -1.80
C ALA A 220 4.34 -20.99 -3.26
N GLY A 221 3.31 -21.69 -3.76
CA GLY A 221 2.75 -21.41 -5.09
C GLY A 221 2.08 -20.05 -5.18
N ASP A 222 1.28 -19.68 -4.17
CA ASP A 222 0.70 -18.33 -4.08
C ASP A 222 1.77 -17.24 -3.98
N MET A 223 2.93 -17.57 -3.40
CA MET A 223 4.05 -16.65 -3.25
C MET A 223 4.67 -16.30 -4.59
N GLU A 224 5.00 -17.28 -5.41
CA GLU A 224 5.62 -17.05 -6.72
C GLU A 224 4.69 -16.23 -7.63
N GLU A 225 3.40 -16.58 -7.66
CA GLU A 225 2.39 -15.83 -8.43
C GLU A 225 2.24 -14.38 -7.96
N GLU A 226 2.15 -14.12 -6.65
CA GLU A 226 2.01 -12.74 -6.14
C GLU A 226 3.27 -11.93 -6.34
N VAL A 227 4.46 -12.53 -6.18
CA VAL A 227 5.72 -11.84 -6.46
C VAL A 227 5.77 -11.45 -7.93
N GLN A 228 5.45 -12.37 -8.84
CA GLN A 228 5.41 -12.08 -10.26
C GLN A 228 4.42 -10.95 -10.58
N LEU A 229 3.18 -11.04 -10.06
CA LEU A 229 2.15 -10.03 -10.28
C LEU A 229 2.57 -8.64 -9.77
N VAL A 230 3.11 -8.54 -8.55
CA VAL A 230 3.56 -7.27 -7.99
C VAL A 230 4.73 -6.71 -8.80
N CYS A 231 5.72 -7.54 -9.14
CA CYS A 231 6.83 -7.11 -9.98
C CYS A 231 6.36 -6.60 -11.34
N GLU A 232 5.50 -7.33 -12.05
CA GLU A 232 4.96 -6.90 -13.34
C GLU A 232 4.23 -5.55 -13.26
N ARG A 233 3.41 -5.34 -12.22
CA ARG A 233 2.69 -4.08 -12.00
C ARG A 233 3.65 -2.93 -11.69
N LEU A 234 4.69 -3.18 -10.89
CA LEU A 234 5.69 -2.18 -10.53
C LEU A 234 6.64 -1.83 -11.67
N ILE A 235 7.04 -2.81 -12.50
CA ILE A 235 7.86 -2.55 -13.71
C ILE A 235 7.09 -1.64 -14.67
N GLY A 236 5.79 -1.89 -14.84
CA GLY A 236 4.93 -1.04 -15.67
C GLY A 236 4.81 0.41 -15.16
N ALA A 237 4.89 0.63 -13.85
CA ALA A 237 4.81 1.96 -13.23
C ALA A 237 6.17 2.65 -13.08
N HIS A 238 7.23 1.89 -12.83
CA HIS A 238 8.59 2.34 -12.58
C HIS A 238 9.59 1.47 -13.35
N PRO A 239 9.81 1.74 -14.66
CA PRO A 239 10.70 0.94 -15.50
C PRO A 239 12.11 0.84 -14.90
N GLY A 240 12.67 -0.36 -14.82
CA GLY A 240 14.03 -0.57 -14.30
C GLY A 240 14.18 -0.67 -12.77
N LEU A 241 13.13 -0.36 -12.00
CA LEU A 241 13.17 -0.44 -10.53
C LEU A 241 13.18 -1.90 -10.05
N MET A 242 12.39 -2.73 -10.75
CA MET A 242 12.21 -4.16 -10.45
C MET A 242 12.76 -5.07 -11.57
N ASP A 243 13.72 -4.59 -12.36
CA ASP A 243 14.43 -5.39 -13.37
C ASP A 243 15.61 -6.14 -12.73
N ASP A 244 15.92 -7.34 -13.22
CA ASP A 244 17.01 -8.19 -12.71
C ASP A 244 18.39 -7.51 -12.84
#